data_AF-A0A1Q7APS5-F1
#
_entry.id   AF-A0A1Q7APS5-F1
#
_cell.length_a   1.000
_cell.length_b   1.000
_cell.length_c   1.000
_cell.angle_alpha   90.00
_cell.angle_beta   90.00
_cell.angle_gamma   90.00
#
_symmetry.space_group_name_H-M   'P 1'
#
loop_
_entity.id
_entity.type
_entity.pdbx_description
1 polymer ?
#
loop_
_entity_poly.entity_id
_entity_poly.type
_entity_poly.pdbx_seq_one_letter_code
_entity_poly.pdbx_strand_id
1 'polypeptide(L)'
;MRELPRSLLLIAVCVGCVYMGGVLFNDPQRNGWTIFLALLFWFGSICAGFSIIKNNKPQIDDPYYLHFDDNDVNSRYNREHRRQLSQGADYWNTWRKAQKIEHPQLDTCEFCFLHNFSDYDLHGAELADAKFKGVNLDNADLSHARLVRTQFEDVGLRNADLSESYLADTVIELTDFSGADFTKARIENVTFQYGTEFTGADFTKAYMGNVTFKGRKFTGVDFSQAEMYDVEFIDSDLSGVKGLDTVKHDSSSMIDFNTINRSKSAIPKAFLRSAGARYSLIDAIHSLKSFEYYSCFISYSSKDEEFATRLHTDLVAKGVRCWFAPHDMKTGDKIRTRIDESILGNDKLLLVLSEHSIGSQWVEQEVETALDKERERKQVVLFPIKLDNMIIETKTGWPAFIRRTRHITNFQHWKNADDYQRTFSRLLQDLIAEDFS
;
A
#
# COMPACT_ATOMS: atom_id res chain seq x y z
N MET A 1 -18.13 -21.20 42.47
CA MET A 1 -18.61 -22.55 42.84
C MET A 1 -18.60 -23.40 41.59
N ARG A 2 -18.13 -24.66 41.71
CA ARG A 2 -17.71 -25.57 40.62
C ARG A 2 -18.63 -25.56 39.39
N GLU A 3 -18.04 -25.37 38.22
CA GLU A 3 -18.71 -25.59 36.93
C GLU A 3 -19.05 -27.07 36.75
N LEU A 4 -20.31 -27.34 36.40
CA LEU A 4 -20.75 -28.64 35.88
C LEU A 4 -20.40 -28.70 34.38
N PRO A 5 -19.82 -29.79 33.87
CA PRO A 5 -19.38 -29.86 32.48
C PRO A 5 -20.56 -29.88 31.50
N ARG A 6 -20.38 -29.20 30.35
CA ARG A 6 -21.34 -29.03 29.25
C ARG A 6 -21.95 -30.34 28.70
N SER A 7 -21.36 -31.50 29.02
CA SER A 7 -21.89 -32.82 28.69
C SER A 7 -23.20 -33.17 29.41
N LEU A 8 -23.45 -32.67 30.62
CA LEU A 8 -24.69 -32.92 31.37
C LEU A 8 -25.89 -32.10 30.85
N LEU A 9 -25.65 -30.93 30.28
CA LEU A 9 -26.69 -30.08 29.70
C LEU A 9 -27.21 -30.63 28.37
N LEU A 10 -26.30 -31.19 27.55
CA LEU A 10 -26.69 -31.91 26.33
C LEU A 10 -27.46 -33.20 26.64
N ILE A 11 -27.11 -33.90 27.73
CA ILE A 11 -27.85 -35.08 28.19
C ILE A 11 -29.25 -34.71 28.69
N ALA A 12 -29.44 -33.58 29.38
CA ALA A 12 -30.77 -33.15 29.83
C ALA A 12 -31.71 -32.76 28.66
N VAL A 13 -31.17 -32.09 27.63
CA VAL A 13 -31.94 -31.73 26.42
C VAL A 13 -32.24 -32.98 25.56
N CYS A 14 -31.30 -33.92 25.47
CA CYS A 14 -31.51 -35.19 24.74
C CYS A 14 -32.46 -36.15 25.48
N VAL A 15 -32.40 -36.26 26.81
CA VAL A 15 -33.31 -37.12 27.59
C VAL A 15 -34.75 -36.57 27.58
N GLY A 16 -34.93 -35.24 27.55
CA GLY A 16 -36.25 -34.61 27.39
C GLY A 16 -36.89 -34.86 26.02
N CYS A 17 -36.10 -34.86 24.95
CA CYS A 17 -36.58 -35.17 23.59
C CYS A 17 -36.97 -36.65 23.43
N VAL A 18 -36.25 -37.57 24.08
CA VAL A 18 -36.54 -39.01 24.01
C VAL A 18 -37.78 -39.40 24.84
N TYR A 19 -38.04 -38.74 25.99
CA TYR A 19 -39.21 -39.05 26.82
C TYR A 19 -40.53 -38.51 26.24
N MET A 20 -40.52 -37.38 25.52
CA MET A 20 -41.72 -36.82 24.87
C MET A 20 -41.97 -37.40 23.47
N GLY A 21 -40.93 -37.83 22.76
CA GLY A 21 -41.07 -38.56 21.49
C GLY A 21 -41.78 -39.92 21.65
N GLY A 22 -41.65 -40.56 22.83
CA GLY A 22 -42.33 -41.82 23.14
C GLY A 22 -43.80 -41.70 23.56
N VAL A 23 -44.23 -40.54 24.06
CA VAL A 23 -45.60 -40.36 24.60
C VAL A 23 -46.55 -39.72 23.58
N LEU A 24 -46.04 -39.00 22.58
CA LEU A 24 -46.88 -38.32 21.58
C LEU A 24 -47.25 -39.18 20.35
N PHE A 25 -46.61 -40.34 20.15
CA PHE A 25 -46.74 -41.13 18.92
C PHE A 25 -47.57 -42.43 19.05
N ASN A 26 -48.25 -42.68 20.16
CA ASN A 26 -48.91 -43.98 20.39
C ASN A 26 -50.38 -43.94 20.85
N ASP A 27 -51.15 -42.92 20.45
CA ASP A 27 -52.60 -42.88 20.69
C ASP A 27 -53.36 -42.38 19.44
N PRO A 28 -54.22 -43.19 18.78
CA PRO A 28 -54.83 -42.84 17.49
C PRO A 28 -55.98 -41.81 17.56
N GLN A 29 -56.31 -41.25 18.73
CA GLN A 29 -57.51 -40.40 18.90
C GLN A 29 -57.25 -38.92 19.27
N ARG A 30 -56.06 -38.36 19.03
CA ARG A 30 -55.80 -36.93 19.32
C ARG A 30 -55.75 -36.06 18.06
N ASN A 31 -56.62 -35.05 18.03
CA ASN A 31 -56.73 -34.08 16.93
C ASN A 31 -55.62 -33.02 17.00
N GLY A 32 -55.09 -32.62 15.83
CA GLY A 32 -53.88 -31.80 15.66
C GLY A 32 -53.82 -30.46 16.42
N TRP A 33 -54.97 -29.94 16.86
CA TRP A 33 -55.06 -28.76 17.73
C TRP A 33 -54.46 -28.96 19.13
N THR A 34 -54.52 -30.18 19.67
CA THR A 34 -53.92 -30.48 20.99
C THR A 34 -52.39 -30.53 20.95
N ILE A 35 -51.82 -30.93 19.82
CA ILE A 35 -50.37 -30.93 19.58
C ILE A 35 -49.87 -29.48 19.38
N PHE A 36 -50.65 -28.66 18.69
CA PHE A 36 -50.32 -27.25 18.45
C PHE A 36 -50.34 -26.41 19.75
N LEU A 37 -51.32 -26.62 20.63
CA LEU A 37 -51.39 -25.96 21.94
C LEU A 37 -50.27 -26.40 22.90
N ALA A 38 -49.85 -27.67 22.84
CA ALA A 38 -48.74 -28.17 23.65
C ALA A 38 -47.38 -27.56 23.20
N LEU A 39 -47.18 -27.38 21.89
CA LEU A 39 -46.00 -26.71 21.34
C LEU A 39 -45.97 -25.21 21.67
N LEU A 40 -47.12 -24.53 21.65
CA LEU A 40 -47.25 -23.13 22.05
C LEU A 40 -46.97 -22.90 23.54
N PHE A 41 -47.42 -23.79 24.43
CA PHE A 41 -47.09 -23.72 25.85
C PHE A 41 -45.61 -24.00 26.11
N TRP A 42 -44.98 -24.90 25.34
CA TRP A 42 -43.55 -25.19 25.46
C TRP A 42 -42.67 -24.03 24.99
N PHE A 43 -43.01 -23.39 23.86
CA PHE A 43 -42.36 -22.15 23.42
C PHE A 43 -42.59 -20.99 24.41
N GLY A 44 -43.80 -20.87 24.97
CA GLY A 44 -44.13 -19.86 25.98
C GLY A 44 -43.34 -20.01 27.28
N SER A 45 -43.12 -21.23 27.77
CA SER A 45 -42.31 -21.49 28.97
C SER A 45 -40.81 -21.30 28.74
N ILE A 46 -40.30 -21.55 27.51
CA ILE A 46 -38.92 -21.21 27.14
C ILE A 46 -38.76 -19.68 27.11
N CYS A 47 -39.70 -18.93 26.54
CA CYS A 47 -39.67 -17.46 26.55
C CYS A 47 -39.80 -16.85 27.96
N ALA A 48 -40.62 -17.43 28.84
CA ALA A 48 -40.76 -16.99 30.23
C ALA A 48 -39.49 -17.28 31.07
N GLY A 49 -38.80 -18.39 30.81
CA GLY A 49 -37.50 -18.70 31.40
C GLY A 49 -36.40 -17.72 30.99
N PHE A 50 -36.43 -17.21 29.77
CA PHE A 50 -35.48 -16.19 29.29
C PHE A 50 -35.69 -14.81 29.93
N SER A 51 -36.89 -14.49 30.44
CA SER A 51 -37.14 -13.20 31.08
C SER A 51 -36.66 -13.11 32.54
N ILE A 52 -36.33 -14.25 33.18
CA ILE A 52 -35.79 -14.31 34.55
C ILE A 52 -34.25 -14.43 34.56
N ILE A 53 -33.62 -14.74 33.43
CA ILE A 53 -32.15 -14.74 33.26
C ILE A 53 -31.70 -13.36 32.73
N LYS A 54 -32.11 -12.27 33.39
CA LYS A 54 -31.63 -10.91 33.08
C LYS A 54 -30.42 -10.47 33.90
N ASN A 55 -29.86 -11.34 34.74
CA ASN A 55 -28.76 -10.99 35.66
C ASN A 55 -27.50 -11.86 35.58
N ASN A 56 -27.30 -12.63 34.51
CA ASN A 56 -25.98 -13.19 34.20
C ASN A 56 -25.87 -13.38 32.68
N LYS A 57 -25.16 -12.46 32.01
CA LYS A 57 -24.83 -12.60 30.59
C LYS A 57 -23.90 -13.81 30.40
N PRO A 58 -24.18 -14.74 29.49
CA PRO A 58 -23.16 -15.68 29.02
C PRO A 58 -22.14 -14.88 28.20
N GLN A 59 -20.86 -15.00 28.53
CA GLN A 59 -19.77 -14.65 27.61
C GLN A 59 -19.91 -15.59 26.40
N ILE A 60 -20.44 -15.04 25.31
CA ILE A 60 -20.20 -15.56 23.98
C ILE A 60 -18.87 -14.93 23.60
N ASP A 61 -17.80 -15.74 23.54
CA ASP A 61 -16.53 -15.34 22.95
C ASP A 61 -16.74 -15.17 21.44
N ASP A 62 -17.27 -14.02 21.06
CA ASP A 62 -17.21 -13.49 19.72
C ASP A 62 -15.83 -12.81 19.56
N PRO A 63 -14.96 -13.26 18.66
CA PRO A 63 -13.64 -12.65 18.46
C PRO A 63 -13.72 -11.20 17.97
N TYR A 64 -14.92 -10.66 17.71
CA TYR A 64 -15.16 -9.26 17.34
C TYR A 64 -15.72 -8.40 18.49
N TYR A 65 -15.78 -8.92 19.72
CA TYR A 65 -16.16 -8.15 20.89
C TYR A 65 -14.98 -7.32 21.42
N LEU A 66 -14.95 -6.05 21.03
CA LEU A 66 -14.01 -5.05 21.56
C LEU A 66 -14.13 -4.99 23.10
N HIS A 67 -13.02 -5.22 23.81
CA HIS A 67 -12.93 -5.03 25.25
C HIS A 67 -12.86 -3.53 25.59
N PHE A 68 -13.69 -3.05 26.53
CA PHE A 68 -13.77 -1.63 26.88
C PHE A 68 -13.66 -1.37 28.38
N ASP A 69 -13.06 -0.23 28.71
CA ASP A 69 -13.11 0.43 30.03
C ASP A 69 -14.34 1.34 30.09
N ASP A 70 -15.24 1.10 31.05
CA ASP A 70 -16.61 1.64 31.08
C ASP A 70 -16.75 3.03 31.75
N ASN A 71 -15.65 3.71 32.09
CA ASN A 71 -15.67 4.91 32.96
C ASN A 71 -15.43 6.27 32.29
N ASP A 72 -15.23 6.36 30.96
CA ASP A 72 -15.01 7.64 30.27
C ASP A 72 -16.28 8.17 29.55
N VAL A 73 -16.61 9.45 29.75
CA VAL A 73 -17.76 10.14 29.12
C VAL A 73 -17.59 10.20 27.59
N ASN A 74 -16.34 10.28 27.10
CA ASN A 74 -16.03 10.17 25.67
C ASN A 74 -16.41 8.79 25.11
N SER A 75 -16.31 7.73 25.93
CA SER A 75 -16.68 6.37 25.52
C SER A 75 -18.18 6.23 25.22
N ARG A 76 -19.05 7.01 25.89
CA ARG A 76 -20.51 6.92 25.71
C ARG A 76 -21.00 7.56 24.42
N TYR A 77 -20.50 8.75 24.05
CA TYR A 77 -20.83 9.38 22.76
C TYR A 77 -20.26 8.57 21.60
N ASN A 78 -19.02 8.08 21.73
CA ASN A 78 -18.43 7.16 20.76
C ASN A 78 -19.26 5.89 20.59
N ARG A 79 -19.92 5.40 21.64
CA ARG A 79 -20.75 4.17 21.56
C ARG A 79 -22.03 4.39 20.76
N GLU A 80 -22.74 5.50 20.98
CA GLU A 80 -23.97 5.77 20.25
C GLU A 80 -23.67 6.06 18.78
N HIS A 81 -22.69 6.92 18.49
CA HIS A 81 -22.32 7.23 17.11
C HIS A 81 -21.89 5.98 16.34
N ARG A 82 -21.04 5.13 16.94
CA ARG A 82 -20.68 3.83 16.34
C ARG A 82 -21.89 2.94 16.05
N ARG A 83 -22.87 2.90 16.96
CA ARG A 83 -24.07 2.07 16.78
C ARG A 83 -24.96 2.56 15.64
N GLN A 84 -25.04 3.87 15.46
CA GLN A 84 -25.81 4.46 14.37
C GLN A 84 -25.06 4.36 13.04
N LEU A 85 -23.72 4.49 13.06
CA LEU A 85 -22.83 4.33 11.90
C LEU A 85 -22.95 2.93 11.27
N SER A 86 -23.14 1.89 12.09
CA SER A 86 -23.27 0.51 11.61
C SER A 86 -24.58 0.20 10.88
N GLN A 87 -25.53 1.15 10.82
CA GLN A 87 -26.82 0.97 10.13
C GLN A 87 -26.76 1.26 8.61
N GLY A 88 -25.63 1.73 8.10
CA GLY A 88 -25.47 2.11 6.68
C GLY A 88 -25.49 3.62 6.43
N ALA A 89 -24.95 4.05 5.28
CA ALA A 89 -24.79 5.45 4.89
C ALA A 89 -26.10 6.24 4.93
N ASP A 90 -27.15 5.74 4.27
CA ASP A 90 -28.46 6.43 4.19
C ASP A 90 -29.04 6.74 5.57
N TYR A 91 -28.97 5.75 6.46
CA TYR A 91 -29.47 5.89 7.82
C TYR A 91 -28.59 6.86 8.62
N TRP A 92 -27.27 6.68 8.59
CA TRP A 92 -26.32 7.52 9.29
C TRP A 92 -26.45 8.99 8.89
N ASN A 93 -26.47 9.26 7.58
CA ASN A 93 -26.58 10.60 7.00
C ASN A 93 -27.93 11.25 7.42
N THR A 94 -29.03 10.49 7.36
CA THR A 94 -30.35 10.98 7.80
C THR A 94 -30.40 11.26 9.29
N TRP A 95 -29.84 10.36 10.10
CA TRP A 95 -29.83 10.46 11.55
C TRP A 95 -28.96 11.63 12.01
N ARG A 96 -27.74 11.78 11.49
CA ARG A 96 -26.83 12.91 11.79
C ARG A 96 -27.51 14.24 11.51
N LYS A 97 -28.13 14.38 10.34
CA LYS A 97 -28.85 15.59 9.94
C LYS A 97 -30.02 15.89 10.86
N ALA A 98 -30.81 14.88 11.25
CA ALA A 98 -31.94 15.04 12.15
C ALA A 98 -31.50 15.45 13.57
N GLN A 99 -30.37 14.90 14.04
CA GLN A 99 -29.80 15.22 15.35
C GLN A 99 -28.94 16.49 15.34
N LYS A 100 -28.65 17.07 14.17
CA LYS A 100 -27.75 18.22 13.97
C LYS A 100 -26.36 17.99 14.58
N ILE A 101 -25.81 16.80 14.33
CA ILE A 101 -24.47 16.44 14.82
C ILE A 101 -23.44 16.98 13.85
N GLU A 102 -22.75 18.04 14.25
CA GLU A 102 -21.66 18.67 13.47
C GLU A 102 -20.35 17.89 13.62
N HIS A 103 -20.03 17.40 14.82
CA HIS A 103 -18.78 16.71 15.13
C HIS A 103 -19.02 15.30 15.69
N PRO A 104 -19.26 14.29 14.83
CA PRO A 104 -19.48 12.93 15.30
C PRO A 104 -18.18 12.38 15.90
N GLN A 105 -18.27 12.00 17.16
CA GLN A 105 -17.18 11.37 17.91
C GLN A 105 -17.02 9.90 17.48
N LEU A 106 -15.89 9.59 16.85
CA LEU A 106 -15.51 8.28 16.33
C LEU A 106 -14.05 7.95 16.68
N ASP A 107 -13.49 8.62 17.70
CA ASP A 107 -12.12 8.39 18.16
C ASP A 107 -11.93 6.93 18.59
N THR A 108 -10.72 6.41 18.42
CA THR A 108 -10.29 5.04 18.80
C THR A 108 -11.08 3.91 18.13
N CYS A 109 -11.90 4.20 17.11
CA CYS A 109 -12.61 3.18 16.38
C CYS A 109 -11.66 2.37 15.50
N GLU A 110 -11.83 1.04 15.51
CA GLU A 110 -11.13 0.15 14.60
C GLU A 110 -12.11 -0.36 13.54
N PHE A 111 -11.83 -0.02 12.29
CA PHE A 111 -12.60 -0.39 11.12
C PHE A 111 -11.78 -1.30 10.23
N CYS A 112 -12.33 -2.44 9.86
CA CYS A 112 -11.65 -3.48 9.08
C CYS A 112 -12.43 -3.90 7.83
N PHE A 113 -11.76 -4.57 6.89
CA PHE A 113 -12.14 -5.13 5.58
C PHE A 113 -13.63 -5.37 5.21
N LEU A 114 -14.51 -5.61 6.17
CA LEU A 114 -15.94 -5.82 5.94
C LEU A 114 -16.75 -4.52 5.91
N HIS A 115 -16.16 -3.39 6.32
CA HIS A 115 -16.87 -2.12 6.37
C HIS A 115 -16.79 -1.38 5.04
N ASN A 116 -17.96 -1.00 4.53
CA ASN A 116 -18.10 -0.07 3.43
C ASN A 116 -18.70 1.24 3.96
N PHE A 117 -17.89 2.28 3.95
CA PHE A 117 -18.21 3.65 4.33
C PHE A 117 -18.30 4.60 3.12
N SER A 118 -18.46 4.06 1.91
CA SER A 118 -18.73 4.90 0.74
C SER A 118 -19.98 5.76 0.95
N ASP A 119 -19.90 7.02 0.49
CA ASP A 119 -20.97 8.03 0.59
C ASP A 119 -21.42 8.38 2.03
N TYR A 120 -20.64 8.02 3.05
CA TYR A 120 -20.91 8.44 4.43
C TYR A 120 -20.61 9.93 4.63
N ASP A 121 -21.53 10.64 5.29
CA ASP A 121 -21.31 11.97 5.86
C ASP A 121 -20.49 11.84 7.15
N LEU A 122 -19.18 12.01 7.05
CA LEU A 122 -18.24 12.10 8.17
C LEU A 122 -17.71 13.53 8.32
N HIS A 123 -18.45 14.53 7.83
CA HIS A 123 -18.10 15.94 7.96
C HIS A 123 -17.83 16.28 9.44
N GLY A 124 -16.70 16.93 9.71
CA GLY A 124 -16.31 17.35 11.04
C GLY A 124 -16.03 16.21 12.03
N ALA A 125 -15.90 14.96 11.57
CA ALA A 125 -15.73 13.80 12.44
C ALA A 125 -14.46 13.87 13.27
N GLU A 126 -14.57 13.49 14.54
CA GLU A 126 -13.44 13.31 15.44
C GLU A 126 -12.97 11.85 15.33
N LEU A 127 -11.80 11.65 14.73
CA LEU A 127 -11.26 10.35 14.36
C LEU A 127 -9.87 10.13 14.97
N ALA A 128 -9.59 10.77 16.11
CA ALA A 128 -8.29 10.64 16.72
C ALA A 128 -8.04 9.17 17.13
N ASP A 129 -6.84 8.67 16.85
CA ASP A 129 -6.42 7.30 17.13
C ASP A 129 -7.30 6.21 16.47
N ALA A 130 -8.14 6.57 15.48
CA ALA A 130 -8.91 5.60 14.71
C ALA A 130 -8.01 4.79 13.75
N LYS A 131 -8.42 3.56 13.46
CA LYS A 131 -7.70 2.67 12.54
C LYS A 131 -8.64 2.22 11.42
N PHE A 132 -8.20 2.42 10.19
CA PHE A 132 -8.89 1.99 8.99
C PHE A 132 -8.01 0.99 8.25
N LYS A 133 -8.48 -0.26 8.15
CA LYS A 133 -7.74 -1.33 7.49
C LYS A 133 -8.61 -2.02 6.44
N GLY A 134 -8.30 -1.89 5.16
CA GLY A 134 -9.04 -2.61 4.11
C GLY A 134 -10.44 -2.07 3.83
N VAL A 135 -10.77 -0.86 4.31
CA VAL A 135 -12.14 -0.32 4.20
C VAL A 135 -12.31 0.53 2.97
N ASN A 136 -13.55 0.64 2.50
CA ASN A 136 -13.93 1.56 1.44
C ASN A 136 -14.52 2.85 2.02
N LEU A 137 -13.91 3.99 1.77
CA LEU A 137 -14.36 5.35 2.07
C LEU A 137 -14.50 6.19 0.77
N ASP A 138 -14.62 5.54 -0.39
CA ASP A 138 -14.81 6.23 -1.67
C ASP A 138 -16.04 7.15 -1.61
N ASN A 139 -15.88 8.40 -2.08
CA ASN A 139 -16.88 9.47 -2.05
C ASN A 139 -17.38 9.89 -0.64
N ALA A 140 -16.75 9.43 0.44
CA ALA A 140 -17.12 9.88 1.78
C ALA A 140 -16.81 11.37 1.96
N ASP A 141 -17.64 12.06 2.73
CA ASP A 141 -17.38 13.44 3.16
C ASP A 141 -16.62 13.39 4.48
N LEU A 142 -15.32 13.67 4.46
CA LEU A 142 -14.42 13.84 5.59
C LEU A 142 -13.98 15.31 5.72
N SER A 143 -14.72 16.25 5.11
CA SER A 143 -14.39 17.67 5.17
C SER A 143 -14.41 18.13 6.63
N HIS A 144 -13.44 18.96 7.01
CA HIS A 144 -13.25 19.40 8.40
C HIS A 144 -13.00 18.29 9.44
N ALA A 145 -12.80 17.03 9.03
CA ALA A 145 -12.54 15.94 9.98
C ALA A 145 -11.18 16.11 10.68
N ARG A 146 -11.08 15.62 11.93
CA ARG A 146 -9.85 15.62 12.71
C ARG A 146 -9.28 14.20 12.77
N LEU A 147 -8.26 13.96 11.95
CA LEU A 147 -7.57 12.70 11.71
C LEU A 147 -6.19 12.72 12.41
N VAL A 148 -6.20 12.75 13.74
CA VAL A 148 -4.96 12.85 14.53
C VAL A 148 -4.53 11.47 15.00
N ARG A 149 -3.30 11.05 14.70
CA ARG A 149 -2.78 9.69 14.98
C ARG A 149 -3.64 8.58 14.38
N THR A 150 -4.33 8.89 13.29
CA THR A 150 -5.12 7.91 12.54
C THR A 150 -4.20 6.98 11.75
N GLN A 151 -4.63 5.74 11.52
CA GLN A 151 -3.91 4.78 10.68
C GLN A 151 -4.77 4.38 9.49
N PHE A 152 -4.23 4.52 8.28
CA PHE A 152 -4.84 4.03 7.05
C PHE A 152 -3.93 2.96 6.43
N GLU A 153 -4.46 1.74 6.30
CA GLU A 153 -3.78 0.62 5.64
C GLU A 153 -4.75 -0.02 4.64
N ASP A 154 -4.41 -0.01 3.35
CA ASP A 154 -5.23 -0.61 2.29
C ASP A 154 -6.65 -0.01 2.24
N VAL A 155 -6.76 1.32 2.21
CA VAL A 155 -8.04 2.04 2.26
C VAL A 155 -8.36 2.69 0.91
N GLY A 156 -9.62 2.60 0.47
CA GLY A 156 -10.11 3.37 -0.67
C GLY A 156 -10.66 4.72 -0.21
N LEU A 157 -10.12 5.83 -0.73
CA LEU A 157 -10.57 7.21 -0.47
C LEU A 157 -10.76 7.96 -1.79
N ARG A 158 -11.21 7.26 -2.84
CA ARG A 158 -11.36 7.85 -4.18
C ARG A 158 -12.48 8.89 -4.17
N ASN A 159 -12.19 10.07 -4.71
CA ASN A 159 -13.11 11.21 -4.72
C ASN A 159 -13.68 11.59 -3.33
N ALA A 160 -13.04 11.17 -2.25
CA ALA A 160 -13.44 11.58 -0.91
C ALA A 160 -13.14 13.08 -0.72
N ASP A 161 -14.01 13.76 0.02
CA ASP A 161 -13.80 15.16 0.39
C ASP A 161 -13.04 15.20 1.73
N LEU A 162 -11.77 15.59 1.71
CA LEU A 162 -10.94 15.89 2.89
C LEU A 162 -10.63 17.40 2.99
N SER A 163 -11.43 18.26 2.33
CA SER A 163 -11.21 19.71 2.36
C SER A 163 -11.30 20.25 3.78
N GLU A 164 -10.42 21.20 4.10
CA GLU A 164 -10.34 21.83 5.43
C GLU A 164 -10.16 20.85 6.61
N SER A 165 -9.79 19.59 6.35
CA SER A 165 -9.51 18.58 7.38
C SER A 165 -8.16 18.81 8.07
N TYR A 166 -7.98 18.20 9.25
CA TYR A 166 -6.73 18.23 9.98
C TYR A 166 -6.17 16.82 10.15
N LEU A 167 -5.12 16.51 9.40
CA LEU A 167 -4.34 15.29 9.51
C LEU A 167 -3.06 15.60 10.29
N ALA A 168 -2.85 14.91 11.42
CA ALA A 168 -1.61 15.06 12.18
C ALA A 168 -1.10 13.72 12.69
N ASP A 169 0.22 13.52 12.66
CA ASP A 169 0.89 12.32 13.20
C ASP A 169 0.29 11.01 12.62
N THR A 170 -0.15 11.04 11.36
CA THR A 170 -0.90 9.96 10.70
C THR A 170 0.03 9.12 9.84
N VAL A 171 -0.21 7.80 9.84
CA VAL A 171 0.51 6.84 8.99
C VAL A 171 -0.43 6.32 7.91
N ILE A 172 0.01 6.38 6.66
CA ILE A 172 -0.78 5.99 5.50
C ILE A 172 0.03 5.02 4.64
N GLU A 173 -0.54 3.85 4.41
CA GLU A 173 0.04 2.77 3.61
C GLU A 173 -1.00 2.20 2.66
N LEU A 174 -0.61 1.91 1.41
CA LEU A 174 -1.44 1.24 0.40
C LEU A 174 -2.83 1.90 0.20
N THR A 175 -2.93 3.23 0.36
CA THR A 175 -4.22 3.95 0.34
C THR A 175 -4.42 4.67 -0.99
N ASP A 176 -5.63 4.60 -1.55
CA ASP A 176 -5.97 5.22 -2.83
C ASP A 176 -6.73 6.54 -2.63
N PHE A 177 -6.05 7.67 -2.80
CA PHE A 177 -6.62 9.02 -2.77
C PHE A 177 -6.93 9.57 -4.17
N SER A 178 -7.12 8.72 -5.18
CA SER A 178 -7.36 9.21 -6.53
C SER A 178 -8.61 10.10 -6.61
N GLY A 179 -8.43 11.33 -7.09
CA GLY A 179 -9.49 12.34 -7.17
C GLY A 179 -9.94 12.94 -5.83
N ALA A 180 -9.29 12.61 -4.71
CA ALA A 180 -9.65 13.16 -3.40
C ALA A 180 -9.39 14.67 -3.32
N ASP A 181 -10.22 15.38 -2.57
CA ASP A 181 -10.12 16.81 -2.32
C ASP A 181 -9.43 17.06 -0.98
N PHE A 182 -8.24 17.65 -0.97
CA PHE A 182 -7.50 18.11 0.21
C PHE A 182 -7.42 19.64 0.26
N THR A 183 -8.32 20.35 -0.41
CA THR A 183 -8.24 21.80 -0.52
C THR A 183 -8.28 22.44 0.87
N LYS A 184 -7.30 23.31 1.14
CA LYS A 184 -7.07 23.94 2.45
C LYS A 184 -6.94 22.97 3.65
N ALA A 185 -6.71 21.68 3.42
CA ALA A 185 -6.42 20.75 4.50
C ALA A 185 -5.11 21.13 5.19
N ARG A 186 -5.00 20.80 6.47
CA ARG A 186 -3.77 20.94 7.26
C ARG A 186 -3.20 19.55 7.52
N ILE A 187 -2.02 19.28 6.97
CA ILE A 187 -1.36 17.98 6.98
C ILE A 187 0.00 18.13 7.68
N GLU A 188 0.13 17.55 8.86
CA GLU A 188 1.33 17.71 9.69
C GLU A 188 1.90 16.37 10.15
N ASN A 189 3.22 16.19 10.04
CA ASN A 189 3.90 14.96 10.48
C ASN A 189 3.30 13.69 9.86
N VAL A 190 2.98 13.72 8.57
CA VAL A 190 2.37 12.60 7.84
C VAL A 190 3.39 11.93 6.94
N THR A 191 3.47 10.61 7.02
CA THR A 191 4.27 9.80 6.10
C THR A 191 3.36 9.01 5.18
N PHE A 192 3.42 9.30 3.88
CA PHE A 192 2.79 8.50 2.84
C PHE A 192 3.77 7.42 2.39
N GLN A 193 3.45 6.16 2.70
CA GLN A 193 4.30 5.02 2.39
C GLN A 193 4.08 4.48 0.97
N TYR A 194 4.80 3.42 0.60
CA TYR A 194 4.70 2.82 -0.72
C TYR A 194 3.28 2.35 -1.04
N GLY A 195 2.90 2.52 -2.31
CA GLY A 195 1.60 2.10 -2.84
C GLY A 195 0.44 3.04 -2.50
N THR A 196 0.71 4.20 -1.89
CA THR A 196 -0.27 5.29 -1.84
C THR A 196 -0.41 5.96 -3.20
N GLU A 197 -1.64 6.13 -3.66
CA GLU A 197 -1.97 6.72 -4.97
C GLU A 197 -2.64 8.08 -4.79
N PHE A 198 -2.28 9.06 -5.64
CA PHE A 198 -2.82 10.43 -5.58
C PHE A 198 -3.34 10.91 -6.94
N THR A 199 -3.61 10.01 -7.89
CA THR A 199 -3.92 10.44 -9.27
C THR A 199 -5.11 11.41 -9.28
N GLY A 200 -4.89 12.64 -9.73
CA GLY A 200 -5.92 13.68 -9.78
C GLY A 200 -6.36 14.28 -8.44
N ALA A 201 -5.66 14.01 -7.33
CA ALA A 201 -5.96 14.62 -6.03
C ALA A 201 -5.69 16.13 -6.01
N ASP A 202 -6.51 16.89 -5.28
CA ASP A 202 -6.43 18.36 -5.21
C ASP A 202 -5.93 18.83 -3.85
N PHE A 203 -4.71 19.36 -3.76
CA PHE A 203 -4.13 19.95 -2.55
C PHE A 203 -4.10 21.49 -2.65
N THR A 204 -4.99 22.10 -3.43
CA THR A 204 -5.03 23.55 -3.62
C THR A 204 -5.17 24.26 -2.27
N LYS A 205 -4.26 25.18 -1.98
CA LYS A 205 -4.19 25.94 -0.71
C LYS A 205 -4.01 25.08 0.55
N ALA A 206 -3.64 23.81 0.42
CA ALA A 206 -3.34 22.97 1.58
C ALA A 206 -2.08 23.46 2.29
N TYR A 207 -2.05 23.29 3.61
CA TYR A 207 -0.87 23.52 4.44
C TYR A 207 -0.23 22.17 4.79
N MET A 208 1.04 21.99 4.43
CA MET A 208 1.78 20.75 4.62
C MET A 208 3.07 21.00 5.40
N GLY A 209 3.19 20.38 6.58
CA GLY A 209 4.33 20.50 7.49
C GLY A 209 4.94 19.14 7.84
N ASN A 210 6.24 18.93 7.65
CA ASN A 210 6.90 17.65 7.95
C ASN A 210 6.22 16.46 7.25
N VAL A 211 6.01 16.58 5.93
CA VAL A 211 5.32 15.56 5.12
C VAL A 211 6.31 14.89 4.19
N THR A 212 6.32 13.56 4.17
CA THR A 212 7.13 12.78 3.22
C THR A 212 6.25 12.16 2.14
N PHE A 213 6.46 12.58 0.90
CA PHE A 213 5.91 11.99 -0.31
C PHE A 213 6.91 11.02 -0.91
N LYS A 214 6.57 9.72 -0.90
CA LYS A 214 7.42 8.66 -1.45
C LYS A 214 6.66 7.83 -2.47
N GLY A 215 6.91 8.00 -3.76
CA GLY A 215 6.18 7.23 -4.77
C GLY A 215 6.21 7.84 -6.15
N ARG A 216 5.88 7.04 -7.17
CA ARG A 216 6.44 7.23 -8.52
C ARG A 216 5.71 8.17 -9.45
N LYS A 217 4.44 8.52 -9.25
CA LYS A 217 3.69 9.36 -10.20
C LYS A 217 2.64 10.24 -9.52
N PHE A 218 2.83 11.55 -9.56
CA PHE A 218 1.83 12.53 -9.14
C PHE A 218 1.05 13.05 -10.37
N THR A 219 0.39 12.14 -11.09
CA THR A 219 -0.29 12.50 -12.35
C THR A 219 -1.57 13.28 -12.05
N GLY A 220 -1.65 14.52 -12.53
CA GLY A 220 -2.86 15.34 -12.42
C GLY A 220 -3.10 15.93 -11.03
N VAL A 221 -2.17 15.72 -10.08
CA VAL A 221 -2.22 16.31 -8.73
C VAL A 221 -2.09 17.83 -8.83
N ASP A 222 -2.84 18.55 -8.01
CA ASP A 222 -2.78 20.01 -7.95
C ASP A 222 -2.21 20.50 -6.62
N PHE A 223 -1.08 21.21 -6.66
CA PHE A 223 -0.49 21.90 -5.50
C PHE A 223 -0.67 23.42 -5.58
N SER A 224 -1.61 23.92 -6.38
CA SER A 224 -1.82 25.35 -6.56
C SER A 224 -1.98 26.08 -5.22
N GLN A 225 -1.13 27.08 -4.98
CA GLN A 225 -1.13 27.90 -3.77
C GLN A 225 -0.96 27.12 -2.47
N ALA A 226 -0.46 25.88 -2.51
CA ALA A 226 -0.14 25.14 -1.30
C ALA A 226 1.03 25.80 -0.54
N GLU A 227 1.01 25.66 0.78
CA GLU A 227 2.07 26.12 1.68
C GLU A 227 2.82 24.91 2.25
N MET A 228 4.13 24.89 2.08
CA MET A 228 5.00 23.76 2.43
C MET A 228 6.06 24.18 3.46
N TYR A 229 6.18 23.38 4.51
CA TYR A 229 7.24 23.48 5.52
C TYR A 229 7.84 22.10 5.72
N ASP A 230 9.15 21.94 5.47
CA ASP A 230 9.88 20.68 5.69
C ASP A 230 9.22 19.47 4.98
N VAL A 231 8.84 19.67 3.72
CA VAL A 231 8.24 18.62 2.88
C VAL A 231 9.34 17.91 2.09
N GLU A 232 9.28 16.58 2.04
CA GLU A 232 10.22 15.73 1.33
C GLU A 232 9.55 15.06 0.12
N PHE A 233 10.12 15.26 -1.07
CA PHE A 233 9.78 14.50 -2.28
C PHE A 233 10.90 13.51 -2.58
N ILE A 234 10.59 12.22 -2.43
CA ILE A 234 11.56 11.13 -2.56
C ILE A 234 11.10 10.17 -3.66
N ASP A 235 11.99 9.90 -4.63
CA ASP A 235 11.72 9.01 -5.78
C ASP A 235 10.41 9.34 -6.54
N SER A 236 10.09 10.64 -6.66
CA SER A 236 8.81 11.14 -7.14
C SER A 236 8.85 11.70 -8.56
N ASP A 237 7.79 11.50 -9.34
CA ASP A 237 7.62 12.16 -10.64
C ASP A 237 6.62 13.30 -10.51
N LEU A 238 7.14 14.53 -10.57
CA LEU A 238 6.40 15.78 -10.45
C LEU A 238 6.01 16.37 -11.82
N SER A 239 6.29 15.67 -12.93
CA SER A 239 6.04 16.21 -14.28
C SER A 239 4.56 16.42 -14.59
N GLY A 240 3.67 15.65 -13.96
CA GLY A 240 2.22 15.76 -14.09
C GLY A 240 1.54 16.65 -13.06
N VAL A 241 2.32 17.34 -12.21
CA VAL A 241 1.79 18.15 -11.10
C VAL A 241 1.49 19.56 -11.55
N LYS A 242 0.32 20.07 -11.16
CA LYS A 242 -0.14 21.43 -11.44
C LYS A 242 0.21 22.36 -10.29
N GLY A 243 0.39 23.64 -10.60
CA GLY A 243 0.52 24.70 -9.60
C GLY A 243 1.85 24.76 -8.85
N LEU A 244 2.85 23.95 -9.21
CA LEU A 244 4.18 23.95 -8.55
C LEU A 244 4.83 25.34 -8.51
N ASP A 245 4.63 26.17 -9.53
CA ASP A 245 5.16 27.54 -9.61
C ASP A 245 4.49 28.51 -8.61
N THR A 246 3.35 28.13 -8.05
CA THR A 246 2.59 28.92 -7.08
C THR A 246 2.75 28.45 -5.63
N VAL A 247 3.45 27.33 -5.41
CA VAL A 247 3.71 26.80 -4.07
C VAL A 247 4.60 27.76 -3.29
N LYS A 248 4.21 28.01 -2.04
CA LYS A 248 5.00 28.78 -1.08
C LYS A 248 5.72 27.83 -0.15
N HIS A 249 7.02 28.03 0.00
CA HIS A 249 7.83 27.29 0.97
C HIS A 249 8.19 28.22 2.14
N ASP A 250 7.80 27.83 3.34
CA ASP A 250 8.13 28.54 4.58
C ASP A 250 9.43 28.01 5.23
N SER A 251 9.95 26.90 4.72
CA SER A 251 11.28 26.35 5.02
C SER A 251 11.80 25.55 3.81
N SER A 252 13.06 25.12 3.85
CA SER A 252 13.63 24.26 2.81
C SER A 252 12.82 22.98 2.66
N SER A 253 12.55 22.58 1.43
CA SER A 253 11.97 21.27 1.10
C SER A 253 13.04 20.37 0.49
N MET A 254 12.99 19.08 0.80
CA MET A 254 13.92 18.11 0.24
C MET A 254 13.39 17.58 -1.09
N ILE A 255 14.20 17.67 -2.13
CA ILE A 255 13.90 17.10 -3.45
C ILE A 255 15.11 16.25 -3.81
N ASP A 256 14.94 14.93 -3.84
CA ASP A 256 16.06 14.03 -4.08
C ASP A 256 16.47 13.98 -5.56
N PHE A 257 17.67 13.45 -5.82
CA PHE A 257 18.19 13.33 -7.19
C PHE A 257 17.31 12.45 -8.08
N ASN A 258 16.64 11.44 -7.52
CA ASN A 258 15.72 10.60 -8.29
C ASN A 258 14.51 11.42 -8.76
N THR A 259 13.95 12.26 -7.89
CA THR A 259 12.82 13.14 -8.20
C THR A 259 13.18 14.15 -9.29
N ILE A 260 14.36 14.78 -9.18
CA ILE A 260 14.89 15.69 -10.21
C ILE A 260 15.00 14.99 -11.56
N ASN A 261 15.56 13.78 -11.59
CA ASN A 261 15.75 13.04 -12.83
C ASN A 261 14.42 12.62 -13.47
N ARG A 262 13.49 12.06 -12.68
CA ARG A 262 12.18 11.63 -13.17
C ARG A 262 11.35 12.79 -13.71
N SER A 263 11.36 13.91 -12.99
CA SER A 263 10.58 15.10 -13.33
C SER A 263 11.24 15.94 -14.43
N LYS A 264 12.52 15.71 -14.73
CA LYS A 264 13.32 16.46 -15.72
C LYS A 264 13.17 17.98 -15.52
N SER A 265 12.99 18.72 -16.61
CA SER A 265 12.75 20.17 -16.60
C SER A 265 11.32 20.57 -16.20
N ALA A 266 10.45 19.63 -15.83
CA ALA A 266 9.07 19.95 -15.49
C ALA A 266 8.95 20.65 -14.13
N ILE A 267 9.92 20.47 -13.22
CA ILE A 267 9.93 21.18 -11.94
C ILE A 267 10.27 22.66 -12.19
N PRO A 268 9.37 23.61 -11.90
CA PRO A 268 9.61 25.02 -12.18
C PRO A 268 10.82 25.57 -11.42
N LYS A 269 11.59 26.47 -12.07
CA LYS A 269 12.68 27.20 -11.41
C LYS A 269 12.22 27.91 -10.13
N ALA A 270 11.00 28.46 -10.12
CA ALA A 270 10.43 29.14 -8.96
C ALA A 270 10.32 28.20 -7.76
N PHE A 271 9.73 27.02 -7.96
CA PHE A 271 9.59 25.97 -6.96
C PHE A 271 10.94 25.55 -6.37
N LEU A 272 11.93 25.26 -7.22
CA LEU A 272 13.27 24.89 -6.76
C LEU A 272 13.93 26.00 -5.94
N ARG A 273 13.73 27.28 -6.31
CA ARG A 273 14.27 28.43 -5.57
C ARG A 273 13.61 28.54 -4.19
N SER A 274 12.29 28.47 -4.12
CA SER A 274 11.54 28.53 -2.86
C SER A 274 11.88 27.35 -1.95
N ALA A 275 12.10 26.15 -2.52
CA ALA A 275 12.56 24.98 -1.78
C ALA A 275 14.00 25.10 -1.26
N GLY A 276 14.75 26.14 -1.64
CA GLY A 276 16.11 26.41 -1.14
C GLY A 276 17.25 26.00 -2.07
N ALA A 277 16.98 25.60 -3.32
CA ALA A 277 18.03 25.23 -4.27
C ALA A 277 18.87 26.45 -4.74
N ARG A 278 20.18 26.25 -4.86
CA ARG A 278 21.10 27.27 -5.39
C ARG A 278 20.87 27.51 -6.88
N TYR A 279 21.01 28.76 -7.34
CA TYR A 279 20.85 29.13 -8.76
C TYR A 279 21.68 28.27 -9.73
N SER A 280 22.94 28.00 -9.41
CA SER A 280 23.82 27.16 -10.23
C SER A 280 23.31 25.73 -10.39
N LEU A 281 22.66 25.18 -9.35
CA LEU A 281 22.04 23.86 -9.40
C LEU A 281 20.77 23.89 -10.23
N ILE A 282 19.93 24.93 -10.08
CA ILE A 282 18.71 25.08 -10.86
C ILE A 282 19.01 25.15 -12.35
N ASP A 283 20.02 25.91 -12.75
CA ASP A 283 20.43 26.02 -14.15
C ASP A 283 21.06 24.71 -14.64
N ALA A 284 21.79 23.98 -13.79
CA ALA A 284 22.26 22.63 -14.12
C ALA A 284 21.07 21.69 -14.40
N ILE A 285 20.07 21.63 -13.51
CA ILE A 285 18.86 20.80 -13.67
C ILE A 285 18.14 21.10 -14.99
N HIS A 286 17.97 22.39 -15.32
CA HIS A 286 17.26 22.80 -16.54
C HIS A 286 18.12 22.74 -17.81
N SER A 287 19.44 22.58 -17.69
CA SER A 287 20.36 22.39 -18.81
C SER A 287 20.73 20.94 -19.04
N LEU A 288 20.19 20.01 -18.23
CA LEU A 288 20.24 18.57 -18.47
C LEU A 288 19.58 18.26 -19.82
N LYS A 289 20.38 18.36 -20.89
CA LYS A 289 20.10 17.71 -22.17
C LYS A 289 20.55 16.27 -22.01
N SER A 290 19.64 15.30 -22.03
CA SER A 290 20.08 13.91 -22.07
C SER A 290 19.21 13.07 -22.96
N PHE A 291 19.87 12.36 -23.89
CA PHE A 291 19.52 10.97 -24.12
C PHE A 291 19.61 10.27 -22.77
N GLU A 292 18.48 9.83 -22.22
CA GLU A 292 18.48 9.11 -20.96
C GLU A 292 18.94 7.67 -21.23
N TYR A 293 19.81 7.14 -20.38
CA TYR A 293 19.97 5.69 -20.27
C TYR A 293 19.05 5.19 -19.18
N TYR A 294 18.48 4.00 -19.37
CA TYR A 294 17.82 3.29 -18.30
C TYR A 294 18.76 3.07 -17.10
N SER A 295 18.26 3.20 -15.87
CA SER A 295 19.05 2.72 -14.72
C SER A 295 19.23 1.21 -14.76
N CYS A 296 20.42 0.76 -14.38
CA CYS A 296 20.82 -0.63 -14.46
C CYS A 296 21.25 -1.16 -13.09
N PHE A 297 20.83 -2.38 -12.77
CA PHE A 297 21.43 -3.18 -11.70
C PHE A 297 22.14 -4.38 -12.32
N ILE A 298 23.41 -4.63 -11.97
CA ILE A 298 24.16 -5.79 -12.45
C ILE A 298 24.03 -6.92 -11.44
N SER A 299 23.39 -8.02 -11.88
CA SER A 299 23.38 -9.29 -11.16
C SER A 299 24.46 -10.20 -11.72
N TYR A 300 25.30 -10.75 -10.84
CA TYR A 300 26.44 -11.58 -11.20
C TYR A 300 26.82 -12.53 -10.08
N SER A 301 27.57 -13.60 -10.39
CA SER A 301 28.20 -14.46 -9.37
C SER A 301 29.47 -13.81 -8.84
N SER A 302 29.84 -14.04 -7.57
CA SER A 302 31.10 -13.53 -7.01
C SER A 302 32.34 -13.98 -7.79
N LYS A 303 32.25 -15.09 -8.53
CA LYS A 303 33.31 -15.57 -9.42
C LYS A 303 33.51 -14.73 -10.69
N ASP A 304 32.54 -13.90 -11.05
CA ASP A 304 32.55 -13.05 -12.24
C ASP A 304 32.83 -11.57 -11.93
N GLU A 305 33.35 -11.27 -10.72
CA GLU A 305 33.57 -9.90 -10.24
C GLU A 305 34.47 -9.05 -11.13
N GLU A 306 35.50 -9.66 -11.72
CA GLU A 306 36.44 -8.98 -12.62
C GLU A 306 35.69 -8.38 -13.81
N PHE A 307 34.75 -9.13 -14.40
CA PHE A 307 33.91 -8.65 -15.51
C PHE A 307 32.89 -7.62 -15.03
N ALA A 308 32.16 -7.92 -13.95
CA ALA A 308 31.09 -7.06 -13.46
C ALA A 308 31.61 -5.67 -13.06
N THR A 309 32.77 -5.60 -12.40
CA THR A 309 33.43 -4.35 -12.02
C THR A 309 33.82 -3.54 -13.26
N ARG A 310 34.42 -4.18 -14.27
CA ARG A 310 34.78 -3.51 -15.51
C ARG A 310 33.55 -2.96 -16.24
N LEU A 311 32.50 -3.77 -16.38
CA LEU A 311 31.25 -3.34 -17.00
C LEU A 311 30.63 -2.16 -16.26
N HIS A 312 30.55 -2.23 -14.93
CA HIS A 312 30.05 -1.14 -14.11
C HIS A 312 30.84 0.16 -14.32
N THR A 313 32.17 0.10 -14.23
CA THR A 313 33.04 1.28 -14.40
C THR A 313 32.83 1.92 -15.77
N ASP A 314 32.77 1.11 -16.83
CA ASP A 314 32.61 1.60 -18.19
C ASP A 314 31.19 2.16 -18.43
N LEU A 315 30.15 1.56 -17.87
CA LEU A 315 28.76 2.08 -17.90
C LEU A 315 28.66 3.45 -17.21
N VAL A 316 29.21 3.58 -15.99
CA VAL A 316 29.22 4.84 -15.24
C VAL A 316 30.01 5.92 -15.97
N ALA A 317 31.16 5.57 -16.57
CA ALA A 317 31.95 6.50 -17.37
C ALA A 317 31.20 7.03 -18.61
N LYS A 318 30.16 6.33 -19.06
CA LYS A 318 29.26 6.73 -20.16
C LYS A 318 28.01 7.45 -19.69
N GLY A 319 27.84 7.65 -18.38
CA GLY A 319 26.69 8.33 -17.78
C GLY A 319 25.50 7.41 -17.49
N VAL A 320 25.66 6.08 -17.59
CA VAL A 320 24.61 5.14 -17.21
C VAL A 320 24.52 5.06 -15.68
N ARG A 321 23.32 5.24 -15.13
CA ARG A 321 23.06 5.03 -13.70
C ARG A 321 23.12 3.53 -13.41
N CYS A 322 24.25 3.06 -12.91
CA CYS A 322 24.50 1.63 -12.73
C CYS A 322 24.89 1.32 -11.29
N TRP A 323 24.31 0.26 -10.74
CA TRP A 323 24.67 -0.33 -9.44
C TRP A 323 24.94 -1.83 -9.63
N PHE A 324 25.58 -2.47 -8.66
CA PHE A 324 25.82 -3.91 -8.67
C PHE A 324 25.86 -4.46 -7.23
N ALA A 325 25.62 -5.76 -7.08
CA ALA A 325 25.51 -6.38 -5.75
C ALA A 325 26.84 -6.30 -4.96
N PRO A 326 26.83 -5.86 -3.68
CA PRO A 326 28.04 -5.78 -2.86
C PRO A 326 28.63 -7.17 -2.55
N HIS A 327 29.97 -7.22 -2.43
CA HIS A 327 30.74 -8.47 -2.31
C HIS A 327 30.74 -9.16 -0.93
N ASP A 328 29.91 -8.73 0.02
CA ASP A 328 29.92 -9.23 1.41
C ASP A 328 28.54 -9.69 1.91
N MET A 329 27.83 -10.50 1.11
CA MET A 329 26.61 -11.17 1.59
C MET A 329 26.96 -12.42 2.38
N LYS A 330 26.93 -12.34 3.72
CA LYS A 330 27.18 -13.48 4.61
C LYS A 330 26.00 -14.46 4.60
N THR A 331 26.31 -15.75 4.64
CA THR A 331 25.32 -16.83 4.82
C THR A 331 24.52 -16.60 6.11
N GLY A 332 23.22 -16.31 5.98
CA GLY A 332 22.28 -16.15 7.10
C GLY A 332 21.63 -14.78 7.25
N ASP A 333 22.03 -13.77 6.49
CA ASP A 333 21.35 -12.47 6.53
C ASP A 333 19.94 -12.57 5.89
N LYS A 334 18.95 -11.90 6.48
CA LYS A 334 17.62 -11.71 5.88
C LYS A 334 17.74 -10.71 4.72
N ILE A 335 18.27 -11.20 3.60
CA ILE A 335 18.76 -10.44 2.43
C ILE A 335 17.64 -10.08 1.44
N ARG A 336 16.51 -10.79 1.46
CA ARG A 336 15.46 -10.72 0.41
C ARG A 336 14.98 -9.29 0.16
N THR A 337 14.75 -8.51 1.21
CA THR A 337 14.16 -7.16 1.13
C THR A 337 15.02 -6.13 0.39
N ARG A 338 16.35 -6.10 0.61
CA ARG A 338 17.21 -5.02 0.06
C ARG A 338 17.46 -5.15 -1.44
N ILE A 339 17.47 -6.37 -1.96
CA ILE A 339 17.69 -6.61 -3.39
C ILE A 339 16.37 -6.56 -4.13
N ASP A 340 15.26 -7.03 -3.54
CA ASP A 340 13.92 -6.75 -4.07
C ASP A 340 13.73 -5.23 -4.22
N GLU A 341 14.06 -4.43 -3.20
CA GLU A 341 14.04 -2.96 -3.27
C GLU A 341 14.96 -2.39 -4.38
N SER A 342 16.16 -2.94 -4.53
CA SER A 342 17.12 -2.50 -5.55
C SER A 342 16.66 -2.85 -6.97
N ILE A 343 16.09 -4.04 -7.18
CA ILE A 343 15.50 -4.46 -8.46
C ILE A 343 14.21 -3.68 -8.72
N LEU A 344 13.38 -3.43 -7.70
CA LEU A 344 12.16 -2.63 -7.81
C LEU A 344 12.47 -1.21 -8.26
N GLY A 345 13.53 -0.60 -7.70
CA GLY A 345 13.97 0.77 -7.94
C GLY A 345 14.58 1.05 -9.32
N ASN A 346 15.26 0.07 -9.92
CA ASN A 346 15.97 0.23 -11.19
C ASN A 346 15.10 -0.06 -12.42
N ASP A 347 15.48 0.47 -13.60
CA ASP A 347 14.74 0.29 -14.84
C ASP A 347 15.04 -1.08 -15.48
N LYS A 348 16.32 -1.48 -15.54
CA LYS A 348 16.81 -2.70 -16.17
C LYS A 348 17.70 -3.53 -15.23
N LEU A 349 17.63 -4.86 -15.39
CA LEU A 349 18.48 -5.84 -14.71
C LEU A 349 19.46 -6.45 -15.73
N LEU A 350 20.74 -6.09 -15.63
CA LEU A 350 21.82 -6.67 -16.42
C LEU A 350 22.24 -8.00 -15.77
N LEU A 351 21.79 -9.12 -16.32
CA LEU A 351 22.05 -10.45 -15.76
C LEU A 351 23.28 -11.08 -16.39
N VAL A 352 24.35 -11.26 -15.62
CA VAL A 352 25.57 -11.93 -16.05
C VAL A 352 25.40 -13.45 -15.96
N LEU A 353 25.41 -14.10 -17.11
CA LEU A 353 25.24 -15.54 -17.32
C LEU A 353 26.60 -16.21 -17.51
N SER A 354 27.00 -16.98 -16.51
CA SER A 354 28.18 -17.83 -16.48
C SER A 354 27.80 -19.21 -15.91
N GLU A 355 28.73 -20.17 -15.99
CA GLU A 355 28.60 -21.45 -15.29
C GLU A 355 28.34 -21.29 -13.79
N HIS A 356 28.85 -20.20 -13.19
CA HIS A 356 28.70 -19.92 -11.78
C HIS A 356 27.36 -19.27 -11.42
N SER A 357 26.77 -18.48 -12.32
CA SER A 357 25.49 -17.83 -12.06
C SER A 357 24.30 -18.74 -12.39
N ILE A 358 24.41 -19.61 -13.40
CA ILE A 358 23.35 -20.58 -13.77
C ILE A 358 23.06 -21.60 -12.67
N GLY A 359 24.09 -22.04 -11.93
CA GLY A 359 23.92 -22.98 -10.81
C GLY A 359 23.44 -22.32 -9.51
N SER A 360 23.24 -21.01 -9.48
CA SER A 360 22.89 -20.27 -8.26
C SER A 360 21.38 -20.15 -8.11
N GLN A 361 20.84 -20.71 -7.02
CA GLN A 361 19.42 -20.56 -6.66
C GLN A 361 19.04 -19.09 -6.42
N TRP A 362 19.99 -18.25 -6.01
CA TRP A 362 19.76 -16.83 -5.81
C TRP A 362 19.53 -16.09 -7.13
N VAL A 363 20.31 -16.41 -8.18
CA VAL A 363 20.14 -15.81 -9.51
C VAL A 363 18.79 -16.22 -10.12
N GLU A 364 18.37 -17.48 -9.90
CA GLU A 364 17.05 -17.95 -10.31
C GLU A 364 15.92 -17.08 -9.73
N GLN A 365 15.99 -16.74 -8.43
CA GLN A 365 14.99 -15.89 -7.78
C GLN A 365 14.99 -14.46 -8.35
N GLU A 366 16.15 -13.87 -8.64
CA GLU A 366 16.22 -12.54 -9.25
C GLU A 366 15.60 -12.51 -10.66
N VAL A 367 15.79 -13.59 -11.42
CA VAL A 367 15.15 -13.76 -12.74
C VAL A 367 13.64 -13.83 -12.59
N GLU A 368 13.11 -14.60 -11.63
CA GLU A 368 11.67 -14.66 -11.35
C GLU A 368 11.12 -13.28 -11.00
N THR A 369 11.74 -12.56 -10.04
CA THR A 369 11.34 -11.20 -9.66
C THR A 369 11.35 -10.24 -10.85
N ALA A 370 12.36 -10.31 -11.72
CA ALA A 370 12.44 -9.48 -12.91
C ALA A 370 11.30 -9.81 -13.90
N LEU A 371 11.01 -11.09 -14.14
CA LEU A 371 9.93 -11.51 -15.04
C LEU A 371 8.55 -11.12 -14.51
N ASP A 372 8.35 -11.11 -13.20
CA ASP A 372 7.09 -10.68 -12.57
C ASP A 372 6.86 -9.18 -12.83
N LYS A 373 7.90 -8.39 -12.62
CA LYS A 373 7.92 -6.94 -12.90
C LYS A 373 7.70 -6.61 -14.38
N GLU A 374 8.22 -7.42 -15.31
CA GLU A 374 7.93 -7.26 -16.73
C GLU A 374 6.43 -7.45 -17.05
N ARG A 375 5.77 -8.41 -16.37
CA ARG A 375 4.32 -8.65 -16.53
C ARG A 375 3.50 -7.49 -15.98
N GLU A 376 3.89 -6.94 -14.83
CA GLU A 376 3.25 -5.79 -14.22
C GLU A 376 3.41 -4.52 -15.08
N ARG A 377 4.64 -4.22 -15.52
CA ARG A 377 4.95 -2.96 -16.21
C ARG A 377 4.73 -3.00 -17.72
N LYS A 378 4.53 -4.19 -18.30
CA LYS A 378 4.47 -4.41 -19.76
C LYS A 378 5.69 -3.84 -20.50
N GLN A 379 6.85 -3.91 -19.87
CA GLN A 379 8.13 -3.42 -20.40
C GLN A 379 9.22 -4.46 -20.18
N VAL A 380 10.23 -4.49 -21.04
CA VAL A 380 11.41 -5.34 -20.85
C VAL A 380 12.25 -4.76 -19.70
N VAL A 381 12.59 -5.61 -18.75
CA VAL A 381 13.45 -5.33 -17.59
C VAL A 381 14.72 -6.16 -17.67
N LEU A 382 14.65 -7.42 -18.11
CA LEU A 382 15.76 -8.36 -18.03
C LEU A 382 16.65 -8.33 -19.27
N PHE A 383 17.94 -8.05 -19.08
CA PHE A 383 18.96 -7.91 -20.12
C PHE A 383 20.08 -8.94 -19.87
N PRO A 384 19.98 -10.14 -20.48
CA PRO A 384 20.94 -11.21 -20.25
C PRO A 384 22.26 -11.00 -21.03
N ILE A 385 23.38 -11.18 -20.35
CA ILE A 385 24.74 -11.06 -20.86
C ILE A 385 25.46 -12.40 -20.62
N LYS A 386 25.97 -13.07 -21.66
CA LYS A 386 26.73 -14.32 -21.48
C LYS A 386 28.25 -14.10 -21.44
N LEU A 387 28.91 -14.77 -20.50
CA LEU A 387 30.37 -14.88 -20.39
C LEU A 387 30.92 -16.20 -20.93
N ASP A 388 30.08 -17.23 -21.00
CA ASP A 388 30.45 -18.54 -21.53
C ASP A 388 29.29 -19.16 -22.34
N ASN A 389 29.38 -20.46 -22.59
CA ASN A 389 28.38 -21.22 -23.35
C ASN A 389 27.47 -22.07 -22.46
N MET A 390 27.58 -22.00 -21.13
CA MET A 390 26.78 -22.84 -20.23
C MET A 390 25.26 -22.60 -20.42
N ILE A 391 24.87 -21.35 -20.71
CA ILE A 391 23.48 -21.01 -21.06
C ILE A 391 22.98 -21.71 -22.33
N ILE A 392 23.87 -21.98 -23.28
CA ILE A 392 23.57 -22.66 -24.54
C ILE A 392 23.45 -24.17 -24.30
N GLU A 393 24.33 -24.71 -23.46
CA GLU A 393 24.40 -26.14 -23.13
C GLU A 393 23.25 -26.61 -22.22
N THR A 394 22.75 -25.72 -21.36
CA THR A 394 21.65 -26.02 -20.44
C THR A 394 20.31 -26.14 -21.18
N LYS A 395 19.70 -27.34 -21.12
CA LYS A 395 18.50 -27.68 -21.90
C LYS A 395 17.16 -27.46 -21.16
N THR A 396 17.19 -27.35 -19.83
CA THR A 396 16.00 -27.29 -18.96
C THR A 396 16.07 -26.10 -17.99
N GLY A 397 14.96 -25.81 -17.30
CA GLY A 397 14.87 -24.76 -16.28
C GLY A 397 14.79 -23.33 -16.84
N TRP A 398 14.94 -22.35 -15.94
CA TRP A 398 14.96 -20.93 -16.26
C TRP A 398 16.03 -20.53 -17.30
N PRO A 399 17.26 -21.11 -17.35
CA PRO A 399 18.26 -20.71 -18.35
C PRO A 399 17.79 -21.04 -19.77
N ALA A 400 17.16 -22.21 -19.94
CA ALA A 400 16.58 -22.62 -21.21
C ALA A 400 15.39 -21.74 -21.63
N PHE A 401 14.62 -21.22 -20.67
CA PHE A 401 13.58 -20.24 -20.93
C PHE A 401 14.17 -18.92 -21.45
N ILE A 402 15.13 -18.33 -20.73
CA ILE A 402 15.80 -17.08 -21.13
C ILE A 402 16.41 -17.20 -22.53
N ARG A 403 17.10 -18.31 -22.83
CA ARG A 403 17.67 -18.56 -24.16
C ARG A 403 16.64 -18.56 -25.29
N ARG A 404 15.41 -19.01 -25.02
CA ARG A 404 14.33 -19.07 -26.03
C ARG A 404 13.57 -17.76 -26.17
N THR A 405 13.57 -16.92 -25.15
CA THR A 405 12.70 -15.73 -25.05
C THR A 405 13.43 -14.39 -25.10
N ARG A 406 14.77 -14.38 -25.04
CA ARG A 406 15.59 -13.17 -24.97
C ARG A 406 16.76 -13.18 -25.93
N HIS A 407 17.13 -12.01 -26.43
CA HIS A 407 18.44 -11.80 -27.03
C HIS A 407 19.50 -11.77 -25.93
N ILE A 408 20.59 -12.51 -26.11
CA ILE A 408 21.67 -12.60 -25.12
C ILE A 408 22.92 -11.95 -25.68
N THR A 409 23.37 -10.88 -25.02
CA THR A 409 24.56 -10.14 -25.42
C THR A 409 25.82 -10.94 -25.10
N ASN A 410 26.71 -11.13 -26.09
CA ASN A 410 27.86 -12.02 -25.97
C ASN A 410 29.14 -11.29 -25.56
N PHE A 411 29.53 -11.47 -24.30
CA PHE A 411 30.77 -10.94 -23.72
C PHE A 411 31.84 -12.03 -23.51
N GLN A 412 31.74 -13.20 -24.14
CA GLN A 412 32.69 -14.31 -23.93
C GLN A 412 34.17 -13.95 -24.16
N HIS A 413 34.45 -12.98 -25.03
CA HIS A 413 35.81 -12.49 -25.32
C HIS A 413 36.12 -11.14 -24.66
N TRP A 414 35.47 -10.82 -23.54
CA TRP A 414 35.60 -9.52 -22.87
C TRP A 414 37.03 -9.14 -22.46
N LYS A 415 37.94 -10.12 -22.31
CA LYS A 415 39.38 -9.86 -22.05
C LYS A 415 40.10 -9.26 -23.27
N ASN A 416 39.58 -9.46 -24.48
CA ASN A 416 40.04 -8.75 -25.66
C ASN A 416 39.41 -7.34 -25.70
N ALA A 417 40.24 -6.30 -25.79
CA ALA A 417 39.78 -4.92 -25.73
C ALA A 417 38.83 -4.53 -26.88
N ASP A 418 39.14 -4.95 -28.11
CA ASP A 418 38.35 -4.60 -29.30
C ASP A 418 36.99 -5.30 -29.29
N ASP A 419 36.97 -6.59 -28.95
CA ASP A 419 35.74 -7.36 -28.84
C ASP A 419 34.84 -6.82 -27.71
N TYR A 420 35.44 -6.48 -26.57
CA TYR A 420 34.73 -5.84 -25.48
C TYR A 420 34.10 -4.52 -25.92
N GLN A 421 34.87 -3.60 -26.49
CA GLN A 421 34.36 -2.26 -26.86
C GLN A 421 33.26 -2.34 -27.92
N ARG A 422 33.38 -3.27 -28.88
CA ARG A 422 32.36 -3.53 -29.90
C ARG A 422 31.05 -3.99 -29.28
N THR A 423 31.10 -4.97 -28.37
CA THR A 423 29.91 -5.49 -27.70
C THR A 423 29.33 -4.48 -26.71
N PHE A 424 30.19 -3.78 -25.97
CA PHE A 424 29.80 -2.73 -25.02
C PHE A 424 29.07 -1.57 -25.72
N SER A 425 29.54 -1.15 -26.89
CA SER A 425 28.87 -0.11 -27.67
C SER A 425 27.45 -0.51 -28.11
N ARG A 426 27.22 -1.80 -28.40
CA ARG A 426 25.88 -2.33 -28.70
C ARG A 426 24.99 -2.35 -27.45
N LEU A 427 25.53 -2.82 -26.33
CA LEU A 427 24.82 -2.80 -25.06
C LEU A 427 24.39 -1.38 -24.68
N LEU A 428 25.25 -0.38 -24.86
CA LEU A 428 24.89 1.03 -24.62
C LEU A 428 23.72 1.49 -25.48
N GLN A 429 23.67 1.09 -26.76
CA GLN A 429 22.55 1.42 -27.65
C GLN A 429 21.24 0.82 -27.13
N ASP A 430 21.28 -0.43 -26.68
CA ASP A 430 20.11 -1.12 -26.13
C ASP A 430 19.63 -0.52 -24.79
N LEU A 431 20.49 0.26 -24.12
CA LEU A 431 20.19 0.91 -22.84
C LEU A 431 19.68 2.35 -22.98
N ILE A 432 19.62 2.90 -24.20
CA ILE A 432 19.02 4.21 -24.42
C ILE A 432 17.52 4.12 -24.11
N ALA A 433 17.05 4.95 -23.19
CA ALA A 433 15.64 5.15 -22.93
C ALA A 433 15.04 5.97 -24.08
N GLU A 434 14.16 5.34 -24.86
CA GLU A 434 13.35 6.07 -25.83
C GLU A 434 12.31 6.90 -25.06
N ASP A 435 12.25 8.20 -25.34
CA ASP A 435 11.17 9.06 -24.86
C ASP A 435 9.86 8.55 -25.47
N PHE A 436 9.05 7.85 -24.67
CA PHE A 436 7.63 7.69 -24.98
C PHE A 436 6.97 9.05 -24.74
N SER A 437 6.94 9.86 -25.81
CA SER A 437 6.16 11.10 -25.91
C SER A 437 4.68 10.87 -25.64
#